data_AF-A0A3N5RDM0-F1
#
_entry.id   AF-A0A3N5RDM0-F1
#
_cell.length_a   1.000
_cell.length_b   1.000
_cell.length_c   1.000
_cell.angle_alpha   90.00
_cell.angle_beta   90.00
_cell.angle_gamma   90.00
#
_symmetry.space_group_name_H-M   'P 1'
#
loop_
_entity.id
_entity.type
_entity.pdbx_description
1 polymer ?
#
loop_
_entity_poly.entity_id
_entity_poly.type
_entity_poly.pdbx_seq_one_letter_code
_entity_poly.pdbx_strand_id
1 'polypeptide(L)'
;AAGQDYNRYCYIVAGTVGNLATELVILHYRLSESVAKDLFANCEACGRGLQKTNILKDFREDLTRGICYLPDEWLSEVGYSPLYLEGAIKNWNRKVLDDMLAELRDATDYTLSLPYEAAGYRMSSLLCLLPALQTILLAAQNQGQLFTARHPSKISRQTFLECIMDAEKLVKNNEAILDYFQQLEYNVKLQFAG
;
A
#
# COMPACT_ATOMS: atom_id res chain seq x y z
N ALA A 1 -11.36 14.28 -12.39
CA ALA A 1 -10.08 14.71 -11.78
C ALA A 1 -9.04 13.64 -12.04
N ALA A 2 -7.78 14.01 -12.29
CA ALA A 2 -6.71 13.06 -12.60
C ALA A 2 -6.65 11.91 -11.58
N GLY A 3 -6.59 10.67 -12.04
CA GLY A 3 -6.55 9.49 -11.17
C GLY A 3 -7.90 8.99 -10.63
N GLN A 4 -9.04 9.59 -11.03
CA GLN A 4 -10.37 9.07 -10.62
C GLN A 4 -10.61 7.65 -11.15
N ASP A 5 -10.24 7.37 -12.40
CA ASP A 5 -10.41 6.03 -12.98
C ASP A 5 -9.46 5.00 -12.33
N TYR A 6 -8.25 5.42 -11.95
CA TYR A 6 -7.31 4.60 -11.20
C TYR A 6 -7.82 4.23 -9.80
N ASN A 7 -8.31 5.22 -9.05
CA ASN A 7 -8.91 4.98 -7.74
C ASN A 7 -10.18 4.15 -7.84
N ARG A 8 -11.01 4.38 -8.87
CA ARG A 8 -12.21 3.59 -9.15
C ARG A 8 -11.88 2.15 -9.50
N TYR A 9 -10.87 1.93 -10.34
CA TYR A 9 -10.38 0.59 -10.66
C TYR A 9 -9.92 -0.13 -9.40
N CYS A 10 -9.03 0.48 -8.60
CA CYS A 10 -8.54 -0.09 -7.35
C CYS A 10 -9.67 -0.35 -6.35
N TYR A 11 -10.68 0.53 -6.31
CA TYR A 11 -11.87 0.31 -5.52
C TYR A 11 -12.64 -0.94 -5.97
N ILE A 12 -12.94 -1.06 -7.27
CA ILE A 12 -13.72 -2.19 -7.80
C ILE A 12 -13.02 -3.52 -7.52
N VAL A 13 -11.71 -3.61 -7.74
CA VAL A 13 -10.98 -4.89 -7.66
C VAL A 13 -10.48 -5.24 -6.25
N ALA A 14 -10.33 -4.26 -5.36
CA ALA A 14 -9.76 -4.48 -4.02
C ALA A 14 -10.48 -3.73 -2.90
N GLY A 15 -10.97 -2.51 -3.14
CA GLY A 15 -11.77 -1.77 -2.13
C GLY A 15 -13.10 -2.48 -1.78
N THR A 16 -13.75 -3.12 -2.75
CA THR A 16 -14.93 -3.98 -2.53
C THR A 16 -14.59 -5.21 -1.67
N VAL A 17 -13.39 -5.78 -1.85
CA VAL A 17 -12.89 -6.88 -1.01
C VAL A 17 -12.63 -6.38 0.42
N GLY A 18 -12.14 -5.15 0.58
CA GLY A 18 -12.05 -4.47 1.87
C GLY A 18 -13.40 -4.43 2.59
N ASN A 19 -14.45 -3.93 1.93
CA ASN A 19 -15.82 -3.92 2.47
C ASN A 19 -16.30 -5.32 2.88
N LEU A 20 -16.19 -6.30 1.97
CA LEU A 20 -16.61 -7.68 2.25
C LEU A 20 -15.88 -8.26 3.48
N ALA A 21 -14.56 -8.10 3.56
CA ALA A 21 -13.77 -8.61 4.67
C ALA A 21 -14.11 -7.90 5.98
N THR A 22 -14.39 -6.58 5.94
CA THR A 22 -14.88 -5.81 7.08
C THR A 22 -16.25 -6.29 7.56
N GLU A 23 -17.20 -6.54 6.66
CA GLU A 23 -18.50 -7.10 7.04
C GLU A 23 -18.35 -8.47 7.72
N LEU A 24 -17.52 -9.35 7.16
CA LEU A 24 -17.26 -10.67 7.72
C LEU A 24 -16.61 -10.60 9.11
N VAL A 25 -15.63 -9.71 9.32
CA VAL A 25 -14.99 -9.57 10.64
C VAL A 25 -15.94 -9.01 11.68
N ILE A 26 -16.79 -8.04 11.31
CA ILE A 26 -17.82 -7.47 12.20
C ILE A 26 -18.80 -8.56 12.62
N LEU A 27 -19.30 -9.36 11.67
CA LEU A 27 -20.24 -10.45 11.96
C LEU A 27 -19.60 -11.56 12.80
N HIS A 28 -18.37 -11.96 12.48
CA HIS A 28 -17.68 -13.05 13.16
C HIS A 28 -17.35 -12.71 14.61
N TYR A 29 -16.79 -11.53 14.86
CA TYR A 29 -16.38 -11.08 16.20
C TYR A 29 -17.47 -10.32 16.95
N ARG A 30 -18.65 -10.10 16.33
CA ARG A 30 -19.77 -9.33 16.89
C ARG A 30 -19.34 -7.93 17.37
N LEU A 31 -18.62 -7.23 16.50
CA LEU A 31 -18.07 -5.91 16.80
C LEU A 31 -19.19 -4.89 17.02
N SER A 32 -18.96 -3.93 17.92
CA SER A 32 -19.94 -2.87 18.18
C SER A 32 -20.12 -1.96 16.96
N GLU A 33 -21.25 -1.27 16.90
CA GLU A 33 -21.54 -0.30 15.83
C GLU A 33 -20.47 0.81 15.74
N SER A 34 -19.93 1.24 16.88
CA SER A 34 -18.84 2.22 16.90
C SER A 34 -17.58 1.70 16.22
N VAL A 35 -17.15 0.47 16.52
CA VAL A 35 -15.97 -0.14 15.89
C VAL A 35 -16.24 -0.41 14.41
N ALA A 36 -17.43 -0.88 14.06
CA ALA A 36 -17.84 -1.09 12.68
C ALA A 36 -17.73 0.20 11.85
N LYS A 37 -18.20 1.34 12.40
CA LYS A 37 -18.09 2.64 11.75
C LYS A 37 -16.64 3.05 11.48
N ASP A 38 -15.75 2.86 12.45
CA ASP A 38 -14.33 3.19 12.29
C ASP A 38 -13.66 2.29 11.25
N LEU A 39 -14.02 1.00 11.20
CA LEU A 39 -13.51 0.08 10.17
C LEU A 39 -14.01 0.45 8.78
N PHE A 40 -15.30 0.75 8.61
CA PHE A 40 -15.85 1.14 7.32
C PHE A 40 -15.26 2.44 6.78
N ALA A 41 -14.86 3.37 7.65
CA ALA A 41 -14.22 4.62 7.23
C ALA A 41 -12.94 4.39 6.41
N ASN A 42 -12.21 3.30 6.66
CA ASN A 42 -10.89 3.05 6.08
C ASN A 42 -10.77 1.75 5.27
N CYS A 43 -11.79 0.88 5.29
CA CYS A 43 -11.73 -0.45 4.65
C CYS A 43 -11.44 -0.40 3.14
N GLU A 44 -12.02 0.57 2.44
CA GLU A 44 -11.81 0.73 1.00
C GLU A 44 -10.38 1.18 0.70
N ALA A 45 -9.86 2.12 1.49
CA ALA A 45 -8.50 2.62 1.37
C ALA A 45 -7.49 1.52 1.68
N CYS A 46 -7.77 0.65 2.67
CA CYS A 46 -6.99 -0.54 2.93
C CYS A 46 -6.87 -1.44 1.68
N GLY A 47 -7.99 -1.76 1.04
CA GLY A 47 -7.99 -2.53 -0.21
C GLY A 47 -7.25 -1.82 -1.35
N ARG A 48 -7.51 -0.52 -1.56
CA ARG A 48 -6.84 0.26 -2.61
C ARG A 48 -5.33 0.35 -2.37
N GLY A 49 -4.87 0.64 -1.16
CA GLY A 49 -3.44 0.73 -0.82
C GLY A 49 -2.67 -0.55 -1.15
N LEU A 50 -3.25 -1.71 -0.82
CA LEU A 50 -2.67 -3.00 -1.21
C LEU A 50 -2.64 -3.19 -2.73
N GLN A 51 -3.70 -2.83 -3.45
CA GLN A 51 -3.75 -2.95 -4.91
C GLN A 51 -2.77 -2.01 -5.61
N LYS A 52 -2.70 -0.74 -5.19
CA LYS A 52 -1.75 0.23 -5.72
C LYS A 52 -0.31 -0.20 -5.48
N THR A 53 -0.03 -0.80 -4.32
CA THR A 53 1.28 -1.40 -4.03
C THR A 53 1.60 -2.54 -4.99
N ASN A 54 0.64 -3.42 -5.30
CA ASN A 54 0.84 -4.46 -6.31
C ASN A 54 1.10 -3.87 -7.70
N ILE A 55 0.34 -2.83 -8.10
CA ILE A 55 0.55 -2.13 -9.38
C ILE A 55 1.96 -1.56 -9.50
N LEU A 56 2.50 -0.98 -8.42
CA LEU A 56 3.90 -0.53 -8.39
C LEU A 56 4.85 -1.70 -8.54
N LYS A 57 4.74 -2.67 -7.63
CA LYS A 57 5.61 -3.84 -7.51
C LYS A 57 5.70 -4.65 -8.81
N ASP A 58 4.56 -4.85 -9.46
CA ASP A 58 4.43 -5.67 -10.67
C ASP A 58 4.54 -4.84 -11.97
N PHE A 59 4.79 -3.52 -11.88
CA PHE A 59 4.78 -2.59 -13.02
C PHE A 59 5.54 -3.11 -14.25
N ARG A 60 6.78 -3.57 -14.05
CA ARG A 60 7.62 -4.07 -15.14
C ARG A 60 7.03 -5.33 -15.76
N GLU A 61 6.55 -6.26 -14.95
CA GLU A 61 5.97 -7.52 -15.43
C GLU A 61 4.68 -7.27 -16.21
N ASP A 62 3.79 -6.42 -15.69
CA ASP A 62 2.57 -6.05 -16.39
C ASP A 62 2.84 -5.34 -17.71
N LEU A 63 3.87 -4.48 -17.77
CA LEU A 63 4.26 -3.82 -19.00
C LEU A 63 4.76 -4.80 -20.06
N THR A 64 5.46 -5.88 -19.69
CA THR A 64 5.84 -6.94 -20.66
C THR A 64 4.64 -7.66 -21.27
N ARG A 65 3.47 -7.58 -20.61
CA ARG A 65 2.19 -8.10 -21.09
C ARG A 65 1.36 -7.06 -21.85
N GLY A 66 1.90 -5.85 -22.04
CA GLY A 66 1.22 -4.73 -22.69
C GLY A 66 0.19 -4.03 -21.79
N ILE A 67 0.31 -4.15 -20.47
CA ILE A 67 -0.65 -3.60 -19.50
C ILE A 67 0.02 -2.51 -18.67
N CYS A 68 -0.65 -1.37 -18.52
CA CYS A 68 -0.28 -0.33 -17.55
C CYS A 68 -1.52 0.09 -16.78
N TYR A 69 -1.42 0.11 -15.45
CA TYR A 69 -2.51 0.55 -14.58
C TYR A 69 -2.32 1.96 -14.02
N LEU A 70 -1.17 2.59 -14.25
CA LEU A 70 -0.96 3.97 -13.81
C LEU A 70 -1.89 4.91 -14.61
N PRO A 71 -2.40 5.98 -13.98
CA PRO A 71 -3.26 6.94 -14.66
C PRO A 71 -2.57 7.54 -15.88
N ASP A 72 -3.31 7.64 -16.99
CA ASP A 72 -2.83 8.27 -18.23
C ASP A 72 -2.41 9.72 -17.99
N GLU A 73 -3.14 10.44 -17.12
CA GLU A 73 -2.79 11.81 -16.77
C GLU A 73 -1.41 11.90 -16.10
N TRP A 74 -1.07 10.94 -15.23
CA TRP A 74 0.25 10.91 -14.61
C TRP A 74 1.32 10.59 -15.64
N LEU A 75 1.08 9.64 -16.54
CA LEU A 75 2.05 9.28 -17.58
C LEU A 75 2.31 10.45 -18.54
N SER A 76 1.27 11.21 -18.88
CA SER A 76 1.37 12.38 -19.76
C SER A 76 2.28 13.48 -19.19
N GLU A 77 2.34 13.65 -17.86
CA GLU A 77 3.19 14.63 -17.19
C GLU A 77 4.69 14.40 -17.41
N VAL A 78 5.08 13.16 -17.72
CA VAL A 78 6.47 12.74 -17.96
C VAL A 78 6.67 12.22 -19.38
N GLY A 79 5.79 12.59 -20.31
CA GLY A 79 5.90 12.20 -21.71
C GLY A 79 5.90 10.68 -21.92
N TYR A 80 5.21 9.94 -21.06
CA TYR A 80 5.11 8.48 -21.09
C TYR A 80 6.43 7.72 -20.93
N SER A 81 7.50 8.36 -20.42
CA SER A 81 8.81 7.71 -20.21
C SER A 81 8.76 6.40 -19.39
N PRO A 82 7.86 6.22 -18.39
CA PRO A 82 7.68 4.92 -17.72
C PRO A 82 7.32 3.77 -18.67
N LEU A 83 6.52 4.03 -19.71
CA LEU A 83 6.09 3.00 -20.67
C LEU A 83 7.24 2.50 -21.57
N TYR A 84 8.30 3.28 -21.68
CA TYR A 84 9.51 2.93 -22.42
C TYR A 84 10.61 2.36 -21.50
N LEU A 85 10.32 2.19 -20.21
CA LEU A 85 11.28 1.76 -19.20
C LEU A 85 12.51 2.71 -19.09
N GLU A 86 12.29 4.00 -19.32
CA GLU A 86 13.31 5.05 -19.23
C GLU A 86 13.30 5.76 -17.86
N GLY A 87 12.39 5.36 -16.97
CA GLY A 87 12.21 5.98 -15.67
C GLY A 87 11.37 7.26 -15.74
N ALA A 88 11.42 8.06 -14.69
CA ALA A 88 10.76 9.37 -14.61
C ALA A 88 11.55 10.30 -13.67
N ILE A 89 11.25 11.60 -13.72
CA ILE A 89 11.89 12.58 -12.85
C ILE A 89 11.57 12.31 -11.38
N LYS A 90 12.52 12.63 -10.49
CA LYS A 90 12.44 12.37 -9.04
C LYS A 90 11.13 12.85 -8.40
N ASN A 91 10.67 14.06 -8.74
CA ASN A 91 9.44 14.62 -8.19
C ASN A 91 8.18 13.85 -8.63
N TRP A 92 8.20 13.27 -9.83
CA TRP A 92 7.10 12.43 -10.29
C TRP A 92 7.10 11.07 -9.58
N ASN A 93 8.26 10.45 -9.41
CA ASN A 93 8.40 9.23 -8.61
C ASN A 93 7.89 9.46 -7.18
N ARG A 94 8.25 10.59 -6.58
CA ARG A 94 7.74 11.00 -5.26
C ARG A 94 6.21 11.08 -5.25
N LYS A 95 5.61 11.78 -6.21
CA LYS A 95 4.15 11.91 -6.33
C LYS A 95 3.45 10.54 -6.37
N VAL A 96 3.97 9.61 -7.17
CA VAL A 96 3.41 8.25 -7.27
C VAL A 96 3.48 7.51 -5.93
N LEU A 97 4.63 7.56 -5.24
CA LEU A 97 4.77 6.91 -3.95
C LEU A 97 3.95 7.59 -2.84
N ASP A 98 3.85 8.92 -2.85
CA ASP A 98 3.06 9.69 -1.87
C ASP A 98 1.56 9.32 -1.97
N ASP A 99 1.01 9.11 -3.17
CA ASP A 99 -0.37 8.63 -3.36
C ASP A 99 -0.60 7.24 -2.75
N MET A 100 0.35 6.33 -2.95
CA MET A 100 0.28 4.97 -2.40
C MET A 100 0.43 4.97 -0.88
N LEU A 101 1.34 5.78 -0.37
CA LEU A 101 1.63 5.87 1.06
C LEU A 101 0.45 6.50 1.82
N ALA A 102 -0.29 7.42 1.20
CA ALA A 102 -1.53 7.96 1.77
C ALA A 102 -2.59 6.87 1.98
N GLU A 103 -2.81 5.98 1.00
CA GLU A 103 -3.76 4.87 1.17
C GLU A 103 -3.28 3.84 2.20
N LEU A 104 -1.96 3.62 2.30
CA LEU A 104 -1.39 2.77 3.34
C LEU A 104 -1.43 3.40 4.74
N ARG A 105 -1.51 4.74 4.85
CA ARG A 105 -1.81 5.41 6.12
C ARG A 105 -3.21 5.03 6.58
N ASP A 106 -4.19 5.17 5.70
CA ASP A 106 -5.58 4.79 6.01
C ASP A 106 -5.69 3.28 6.29
N ALA A 107 -4.92 2.44 5.59
CA ALA A 107 -4.82 1.00 5.89
C ALA A 107 -4.22 0.71 7.28
N THR A 108 -3.30 1.56 7.73
CA THR A 108 -2.75 1.50 9.09
C THR A 108 -3.83 1.87 10.10
N ASP A 109 -4.57 2.96 9.87
CA ASP A 109 -5.68 3.38 10.73
C ASP A 109 -6.78 2.32 10.80
N TYR A 110 -7.13 1.68 9.67
CA TYR A 110 -8.01 0.49 9.64
C TYR A 110 -7.52 -0.62 10.58
N THR A 111 -6.21 -0.92 10.53
CA THR A 111 -5.61 -1.98 11.36
C THR A 111 -5.63 -1.60 12.85
N LEU A 112 -5.46 -0.31 13.18
CA LEU A 112 -5.53 0.22 14.55
C LEU A 112 -6.96 0.15 15.11
N SER A 113 -7.98 0.34 14.27
CA SER A 113 -9.41 0.24 14.64
C SER A 113 -9.89 -1.18 14.93
N LEU A 114 -9.17 -2.21 14.46
CA LEU A 114 -9.50 -3.59 14.80
C LEU A 114 -9.28 -3.84 16.30
N PRO A 115 -10.19 -4.48 17.03
CA PRO A 115 -10.01 -4.74 18.45
C PRO A 115 -9.05 -5.92 18.71
N TYR A 116 -8.40 -5.97 19.88
CA TYR A 116 -7.41 -7.00 20.20
C TYR A 116 -7.99 -8.42 20.27
N GLU A 117 -9.28 -8.54 20.51
CA GLU A 117 -10.05 -9.79 20.48
C GLU A 117 -10.11 -10.37 19.05
N ALA A 118 -10.02 -9.53 18.01
CA ALA A 118 -9.92 -9.94 16.62
C ALA A 118 -8.49 -10.31 16.20
N ALA A 119 -7.72 -10.94 17.10
CA ALA A 119 -6.28 -11.18 16.94
C ALA A 119 -5.89 -11.88 15.63
N GLY A 120 -6.69 -12.87 15.19
CA GLY A 120 -6.43 -13.59 13.94
C GLY A 120 -6.57 -12.68 12.71
N TYR A 121 -7.59 -11.82 12.68
CA TYR A 121 -7.81 -10.88 11.58
C TYR A 121 -6.84 -9.69 11.64
N ARG A 122 -6.47 -9.23 12.85
CA ARG A 122 -5.38 -8.26 13.04
C ARG A 122 -4.06 -8.79 12.50
N MET A 123 -3.73 -10.05 12.79
CA MET A 123 -2.55 -10.72 12.24
C MET A 123 -2.61 -10.76 10.71
N SER A 124 -3.72 -11.21 10.14
CA SER A 124 -3.90 -11.24 8.69
C SER A 124 -3.73 -9.85 8.05
N SER A 125 -4.27 -8.81 8.69
CA SER A 125 -4.15 -7.42 8.21
C SER A 125 -2.70 -6.95 8.23
N LEU A 126 -1.96 -7.23 9.31
CA LEU A 126 -0.53 -6.90 9.41
C LEU A 126 0.32 -7.68 8.39
N LEU A 127 0.01 -8.95 8.13
CA LEU A 127 0.70 -9.75 7.12
C LEU A 127 0.49 -9.25 5.69
N CYS A 128 -0.54 -8.44 5.44
CA CYS A 128 -0.72 -7.71 4.18
C CYS A 128 -0.05 -6.32 4.23
N LEU A 129 -0.26 -5.58 5.32
CA LEU A 129 0.18 -4.19 5.46
C LEU A 129 1.72 -4.06 5.51
N LEU A 130 2.40 -4.85 6.33
CA LEU A 130 3.84 -4.68 6.56
C LEU A 130 4.67 -4.95 5.28
N PRO A 131 4.43 -6.03 4.51
CA PRO A 131 5.09 -6.21 3.21
C PRO A 131 4.78 -5.10 2.21
N ALA A 132 3.56 -4.53 2.26
CA ALA A 132 3.20 -3.43 1.37
C ALA A 132 4.00 -2.16 1.70
N LEU A 133 4.08 -1.79 2.98
CA LEU A 133 4.92 -0.68 3.45
C LEU A 133 6.39 -0.89 3.09
N GLN A 134 6.93 -2.10 3.30
CA GLN A 134 8.32 -2.44 2.92
C GLN A 134 8.55 -2.37 1.41
N THR A 135 7.53 -2.67 0.60
CA THR A 135 7.60 -2.52 -0.85
C THR A 135 7.71 -1.04 -1.25
N ILE A 136 6.95 -0.15 -0.61
CA ILE A 136 7.07 1.31 -0.83
C ILE A 136 8.44 1.83 -0.37
N LEU A 137 8.95 1.36 0.77
CA LEU A 137 10.29 1.73 1.25
C LEU A 137 11.38 1.29 0.27
N LEU A 138 11.32 0.04 -0.22
CA LEU A 138 12.25 -0.48 -1.23
C LEU A 138 12.20 0.38 -2.51
N ALA A 139 11.01 0.72 -2.97
CA ALA A 139 10.81 1.58 -4.14
C ALA A 139 11.44 2.96 -3.94
N ALA A 140 11.24 3.59 -2.79
CA ALA A 140 11.82 4.88 -2.45
C ALA A 140 13.35 4.83 -2.39
N GLN A 141 13.92 3.80 -1.74
CA GLN A 141 15.38 3.60 -1.67
C GLN A 141 16.03 3.42 -3.04
N ASN A 142 15.25 2.90 -4.02
CA ASN A 142 15.68 2.69 -5.40
C ASN A 142 15.01 3.68 -6.36
N GLN A 143 14.65 4.89 -5.90
CA GLN A 143 13.84 5.82 -6.70
C GLN A 143 14.44 6.14 -8.08
N GLY A 144 15.78 6.15 -8.21
CA GLY A 144 16.45 6.38 -9.50
C GLY A 144 16.33 5.21 -10.50
N GLN A 145 15.82 4.05 -10.06
CA GLN A 145 15.58 2.87 -10.89
C GLN A 145 14.09 2.62 -11.12
N LEU A 146 13.20 3.38 -10.47
CA LEU A 146 11.76 3.24 -10.66
C LEU A 146 11.37 3.50 -12.11
N PHE A 147 10.40 2.71 -12.57
CA PHE A 147 9.91 2.68 -13.95
C PHE A 147 11.01 2.53 -15.02
N THR A 148 12.15 1.94 -14.66
CA THR A 148 13.21 1.57 -15.61
C THR A 148 13.24 0.05 -15.84
N ALA A 149 14.11 -0.41 -16.74
CA ALA A 149 14.42 -1.84 -16.87
C ALA A 149 14.92 -2.48 -15.55
N ARG A 150 15.42 -1.69 -14.60
CA ARG A 150 15.89 -2.14 -13.27
C ARG A 150 14.87 -1.90 -12.16
N HIS A 151 13.61 -1.66 -12.48
CA HIS A 151 12.55 -1.44 -11.50
C HIS A 151 12.57 -2.52 -10.40
N PRO A 152 12.61 -2.14 -9.10
CA PRO A 152 12.61 -3.09 -7.99
C PRO A 152 11.25 -3.78 -7.88
N SER A 153 11.19 -5.05 -8.30
CA SER A 153 9.91 -5.76 -8.40
C SER A 153 9.46 -6.49 -7.14
N LYS A 154 10.30 -6.64 -6.11
CA LYS A 154 9.92 -7.43 -4.93
C LYS A 154 10.83 -7.18 -3.73
N ILE A 155 10.24 -7.16 -2.54
CA ILE A 155 10.99 -7.31 -1.30
C ILE A 155 11.67 -8.69 -1.22
N SER A 156 12.79 -8.77 -0.52
CA SER A 156 13.51 -10.02 -0.35
C SER A 156 12.73 -11.04 0.51
N ARG A 157 13.05 -12.33 0.39
CA ARG A 157 12.50 -13.36 1.28
C ARG A 157 12.82 -13.06 2.75
N GLN A 158 14.01 -12.52 3.01
CA GLN A 158 14.44 -12.15 4.36
C GLN A 158 13.56 -11.03 4.93
N THR A 159 13.35 -9.96 4.16
CA THR A 159 12.46 -8.84 4.53
C THR A 159 11.01 -9.32 4.76
N PHE A 160 10.53 -10.26 3.94
CA PHE A 160 9.20 -10.84 4.15
C PHE A 160 9.10 -11.65 5.45
N LEU A 161 10.13 -12.42 5.82
CA LEU A 161 10.18 -13.13 7.10
C LEU A 161 10.23 -12.16 8.28
N GLU A 162 10.97 -11.05 8.16
CA GLU A 162 10.97 -9.98 9.15
C GLU A 162 9.57 -9.37 9.33
N CYS A 163 8.82 -9.15 8.23
CA CYS A 163 7.43 -8.69 8.32
C CYS A 163 6.54 -9.67 9.09
N ILE A 164 6.74 -10.98 8.94
CA ILE A 164 5.97 -11.98 9.70
C ILE A 164 6.30 -11.89 11.20
N MET A 165 7.59 -11.84 11.54
CA MET A 165 8.04 -11.72 12.94
C MET A 165 7.57 -10.41 13.58
N ASP A 166 7.54 -9.32 12.82
CA ASP A 166 7.06 -8.04 13.30
C ASP A 166 5.54 -8.04 13.46
N ALA A 167 4.78 -8.66 12.55
CA ALA A 167 3.33 -8.84 12.72
C ALA A 167 3.00 -9.56 14.04
N GLU A 168 3.76 -10.61 14.39
CA GLU A 168 3.62 -11.34 15.67
C GLU A 168 3.84 -10.44 16.89
N LYS A 169 4.86 -9.58 16.86
CA LYS A 169 5.15 -8.64 17.96
C LYS A 169 4.11 -7.52 18.05
N LEU A 170 3.65 -7.04 16.91
CA LEU A 170 2.83 -5.83 16.78
C LEU A 170 1.34 -6.10 17.00
N VAL A 171 0.86 -7.34 16.82
CA VAL A 171 -0.58 -7.67 16.75
C VAL A 171 -1.43 -7.13 17.91
N LYS A 172 -0.87 -6.94 19.11
CA LYS A 172 -1.57 -6.38 20.28
C LYS A 172 -1.03 -5.02 20.76
N ASN A 173 -0.29 -4.30 19.91
CA ASN A 173 0.31 -3.02 20.28
C ASN A 173 0.05 -1.95 19.21
N ASN A 174 -0.95 -1.11 19.45
CA ASN A 174 -1.35 -0.05 18.51
C ASN A 174 -0.29 1.06 18.40
N GLU A 175 0.34 1.43 19.52
CA GLU A 175 1.41 2.43 19.53
C GLU A 175 2.58 1.97 18.66
N ALA A 176 3.02 0.72 18.82
CA ALA A 176 4.11 0.17 18.04
C ALA A 176 3.79 0.03 16.53
N ILE A 177 2.53 -0.26 16.16
CA ILE A 177 2.09 -0.26 14.75
C ILE A 177 2.20 1.15 14.16
N LEU A 178 1.72 2.14 14.92
CA LEU A 178 1.77 3.54 14.50
C LEU A 178 3.22 4.04 14.36
N ASP A 179 4.08 3.72 15.34
CA ASP A 179 5.51 4.05 15.31
C ASP A 179 6.22 3.39 14.12
N TYR A 180 5.90 2.12 13.83
CA TYR A 180 6.42 1.42 12.65
C TYR A 180 6.08 2.17 11.37
N PHE A 181 4.80 2.56 11.20
CA PHE A 181 4.37 3.32 10.03
C PHE A 181 5.10 4.67 9.95
N GLN A 182 5.13 5.43 11.04
CA GLN A 182 5.73 6.78 11.07
C GLN A 182 7.23 6.74 10.75
N GLN A 183 7.96 5.77 11.30
CA GLN A 183 9.38 5.60 11.00
C GLN A 183 9.60 5.24 9.53
N LEU A 184 8.75 4.37 8.96
CA LEU A 184 8.83 4.00 7.55
C LEU A 184 8.49 5.18 6.63
N GLU A 185 7.43 5.92 6.93
CA GLU A 185 7.05 7.12 6.20
C GLU A 185 8.17 8.17 6.22
N TYR A 186 8.78 8.39 7.39
CA TYR A 186 9.94 9.27 7.50
C TYR A 186 11.10 8.81 6.61
N ASN A 187 11.44 7.51 6.65
CA ASN A 187 12.51 6.94 5.85
C ASN A 187 12.24 7.04 4.33
N VAL A 188 10.98 6.91 3.90
CA VAL A 188 10.56 7.15 2.51
C VAL A 188 10.78 8.61 2.13
N LYS A 189 10.30 9.55 2.94
CA LYS A 189 10.42 11.00 2.68
C LYS A 189 11.89 11.44 2.58
N LEU A 190 12.77 10.86 3.39
CA LEU A 190 14.22 11.14 3.32
C LEU A 190 14.84 10.84 1.95
N GLN A 191 14.35 9.84 1.22
CA GLN A 191 14.89 9.50 -0.12
C GLN A 191 14.64 10.61 -1.15
N PHE A 192 13.69 11.52 -0.85
CA PHE A 192 13.32 12.61 -1.72
C PHE A 192 13.78 13.99 -1.24
N ALA A 193 14.48 14.08 -0.10
CA ALA A 193 14.84 15.33 0.57
C ALA A 193 16.05 16.10 -0.04
N GLY A 194 16.34 15.93 -1.33
CA GLY A 194 17.51 16.53 -2.00
C GLY A 194 17.19 17.00 -3.41
#